data_AF-A0A1A6BB52-F1
#
_entry.id   AF-A0A1A6BB52-F1
#
_cell.length_a   1.000
_cell.length_b   1.000
_cell.length_c   1.000
_cell.angle_alpha   90.00
_cell.angle_beta   90.00
_cell.angle_gamma   90.00
#
_symmetry.space_group_name_H-M   'P 1'
#
loop_
_entity.id
_entity.type
_entity.pdbx_description
1 polymer ?
#
loop_
_entity_poly.entity_id
_entity_poly.type
_entity_poly.pdbx_seq_one_letter_code
_entity_poly.pdbx_strand_id
1 'polypeptide(L)'
;MRNLPYLIVGVITTLVGVWILVKAVREMRLAARTRTWPTVPGCVTHAEVVSDDGSEVFEVEYRFEVAGVRHRGDVLQFGHPQKSSAIDQELVDRYAVGTEVEVHYDPADPATAVLIPGGGRKIYSRAGYAVAYLAVGLFFTATTIRPVLAPEGPEVAEQTPLPNVPYFALNNPRGVAVAADGAVYVCDGPPKTSWTPITPIGPLGPSPVPGPPGLPTTMMPIPGMPNAPSAQADGRVLRLTPALTDAKSEVPRTLLASPSGLAIDTSGKMYVTDRGQLWVYAYSADSGFTGATPLRGTTAINVAVDSIGTVYVTQSSSGRVLKLPAEGSTATEFFRAPDDGWATDVAVDSAGNVYVTDSKNSRIFRIAVDGVPRELPFQGISHPEGVAVDTAGNVYVVDAGNHRVMKLNTNSPAATDLLFDGLTDPYDVAVDTAGNVLVTDQGSNFLLKFPPPQ
;
A
#
# COMPACT_ATOMS: atom_id res chain seq x y z
N MET A 1 -15.41 23.26 -16.27
CA MET A 1 -15.82 22.61 -17.54
C MET A 1 -14.87 21.51 -18.03
N ARG A 2 -13.60 21.43 -17.58
CA ARG A 2 -12.60 20.45 -18.07
C ARG A 2 -12.94 18.97 -17.80
N ASN A 3 -13.74 18.66 -16.78
CA ASN A 3 -14.04 17.27 -16.38
C ASN A 3 -15.42 16.76 -16.82
N LEU A 4 -16.22 17.61 -17.49
CA LEU A 4 -17.54 17.27 -18.00
C LEU A 4 -17.53 16.02 -18.91
N PRO A 5 -16.57 15.82 -19.84
CA PRO A 5 -16.56 14.60 -20.66
C PRO A 5 -16.32 13.32 -19.83
N TYR A 6 -15.50 13.36 -18.78
CA TYR A 6 -15.24 12.19 -17.92
C TYR A 6 -16.43 11.84 -17.03
N LEU A 7 -17.17 12.85 -16.55
CA LEU A 7 -18.42 12.65 -15.83
C LEU A 7 -19.48 12.01 -16.73
N ILE A 8 -19.63 12.51 -17.94
CA ILE A 8 -20.57 11.97 -18.93
C ILE A 8 -20.22 10.51 -19.24
N VAL A 9 -18.94 10.21 -19.47
CA VAL A 9 -18.48 8.84 -19.70
C VAL A 9 -18.77 7.95 -18.49
N GLY A 10 -18.42 8.37 -17.28
CA GLY A 10 -18.67 7.59 -16.06
C GLY A 10 -20.15 7.30 -15.82
N VAL A 11 -21.03 8.29 -16.01
CA VAL A 11 -22.49 8.11 -15.88
C VAL A 11 -23.03 7.16 -16.94
N ILE A 12 -22.62 7.31 -18.20
CA ILE A 12 -23.05 6.42 -19.29
C ILE A 12 -22.58 4.99 -19.03
N THR A 13 -21.31 4.79 -18.66
CA THR A 13 -20.75 3.46 -18.35
C THR A 13 -21.48 2.81 -17.18
N THR A 14 -21.84 3.58 -16.15
CA THR A 14 -22.62 3.09 -15.01
C THR A 14 -24.03 2.69 -15.43
N LEU A 15 -24.73 3.52 -16.21
CA LEU A 15 -26.09 3.22 -16.69
C LEU A 15 -26.11 1.97 -17.59
N VAL A 16 -25.10 1.81 -18.45
CA VAL A 16 -24.92 0.58 -19.25
C VAL A 16 -24.68 -0.62 -18.33
N GLY A 17 -23.82 -0.50 -17.32
CA GLY A 17 -23.59 -1.55 -16.32
C GLY A 17 -24.87 -1.95 -15.58
N VAL A 18 -25.67 -0.98 -15.14
CA VAL A 18 -26.98 -1.23 -14.48
C VAL A 18 -27.94 -1.94 -15.43
N TRP A 19 -28.04 -1.49 -16.69
CA TRP A 19 -28.94 -2.12 -17.67
C TRP A 19 -28.56 -3.58 -17.94
N ILE A 20 -27.26 -3.87 -18.13
CA ILE A 20 -26.76 -5.23 -18.30
C ILE A 20 -27.04 -6.07 -17.03
N LEU A 21 -26.82 -5.50 -15.84
CA LEU A 21 -27.07 -6.19 -14.57
C LEU A 21 -28.55 -6.53 -14.38
N VAL A 22 -29.45 -5.60 -14.65
CA VAL A 22 -30.91 -5.82 -14.53
C VAL A 22 -31.35 -6.92 -15.49
N LYS A 23 -30.86 -6.91 -16.74
CA LYS A 23 -31.14 -7.96 -17.72
C LYS A 23 -30.61 -9.31 -17.24
N ALA A 24 -29.36 -9.37 -16.78
CA ALA A 24 -28.74 -10.61 -16.29
C ALA A 24 -29.45 -11.15 -15.05
N VAL A 25 -29.84 -10.31 -14.08
CA VAL A 25 -30.56 -10.73 -12.87
C VAL A 25 -31.96 -11.23 -13.19
N ARG A 26 -32.66 -10.60 -14.15
CA ARG A 26 -33.96 -11.11 -14.64
C ARG A 26 -33.80 -12.50 -15.26
N GLU A 27 -32.81 -12.69 -16.13
CA GLU A 27 -32.50 -13.98 -16.74
C GLU A 27 -32.09 -15.03 -15.68
N MET A 28 -31.29 -14.68 -14.67
CA MET A 28 -30.93 -15.58 -13.56
C MET A 28 -32.15 -16.00 -12.74
N ARG A 29 -33.05 -15.06 -12.41
CA ARG A 29 -34.27 -15.38 -11.65
C ARG A 29 -35.20 -16.26 -12.46
N LEU A 30 -35.28 -16.05 -13.77
CA LEU A 30 -36.04 -16.92 -14.68
C LEU A 30 -35.41 -18.32 -14.73
N ALA A 31 -34.10 -18.40 -14.94
CA ALA A 31 -33.34 -19.66 -14.98
C ALA A 31 -33.36 -20.44 -13.65
N ALA A 32 -33.42 -19.75 -12.51
CA ALA A 32 -33.57 -20.40 -11.22
C ALA A 32 -34.97 -21.02 -11.04
N ARG A 33 -36.01 -20.34 -11.53
CA ARG A 33 -37.40 -20.83 -11.48
C ARG A 33 -37.64 -22.05 -12.37
N THR A 34 -36.91 -22.19 -13.47
CA THR A 34 -37.06 -23.37 -14.35
C THR A 34 -36.74 -24.70 -13.66
N ARG A 35 -35.92 -24.69 -12.60
CA ARG A 35 -35.67 -25.88 -11.78
C ARG A 35 -36.89 -26.40 -11.04
N THR A 36 -37.89 -25.53 -10.84
CA THR A 36 -39.15 -25.84 -10.14
C THR A 36 -40.34 -25.88 -11.08
N TRP A 37 -40.12 -25.69 -12.38
CA TRP A 37 -41.19 -25.74 -13.37
C TRP A 37 -41.69 -27.17 -13.57
N PRO A 38 -43.01 -27.35 -13.72
CA PRO A 38 -43.60 -28.64 -14.07
C PRO A 38 -43.08 -29.10 -15.45
N THR A 39 -43.06 -30.41 -15.65
CA THR A 39 -42.60 -31.04 -16.89
C THR A 39 -43.77 -31.66 -17.65
N VAL A 40 -43.69 -31.62 -18.98
CA VAL A 40 -44.58 -32.34 -19.89
C VAL A 40 -43.75 -33.02 -20.98
N PRO A 41 -44.22 -34.15 -21.53
CA PRO A 41 -43.58 -34.75 -22.69
C PRO A 41 -43.73 -33.83 -23.91
N GLY A 42 -42.63 -33.65 -24.63
CA GLY A 42 -42.58 -32.95 -25.92
C GLY A 42 -41.78 -33.75 -26.94
N CYS A 43 -41.76 -33.26 -28.17
CA CYS A 43 -41.02 -33.88 -29.27
C CYS A 43 -40.25 -32.82 -30.03
N VAL A 44 -38.96 -33.09 -30.30
CA VAL A 44 -38.11 -32.19 -31.09
C VAL A 44 -38.54 -32.21 -32.55
N THR A 45 -38.82 -31.05 -33.10
CA THR A 45 -39.25 -30.85 -34.49
C THR A 45 -38.14 -30.34 -35.39
N HIS A 46 -37.12 -29.69 -34.83
CA HIS A 46 -35.96 -29.16 -35.55
C HIS A 46 -34.75 -29.14 -34.62
N ALA A 47 -33.57 -29.52 -35.11
CA ALA A 47 -32.32 -29.43 -34.37
C ALA A 47 -31.15 -29.35 -35.36
N GLU A 48 -30.46 -28.21 -35.41
CA GLU A 48 -29.35 -28.01 -36.34
C GLU A 48 -28.29 -27.05 -35.78
N VAL A 49 -27.11 -27.05 -36.41
CA VAL A 49 -26.05 -26.08 -36.13
C VAL A 49 -25.99 -25.10 -37.28
N VAL A 50 -26.33 -23.84 -37.01
CA VAL A 50 -26.30 -22.75 -37.97
C VAL A 50 -24.99 -21.96 -37.80
N SER A 51 -24.33 -21.63 -38.91
CA SER A 51 -23.16 -20.75 -38.89
C SER A 51 -23.60 -19.30 -39.12
N ASP A 52 -23.39 -18.43 -38.14
CA ASP A 52 -23.63 -16.99 -38.19
C ASP A 52 -22.36 -16.22 -37.84
N ASP A 53 -21.90 -15.33 -38.73
CA ASP A 53 -20.72 -14.46 -38.59
C ASP A 53 -19.45 -15.16 -38.03
N GLY A 54 -19.12 -16.31 -38.62
CA GLY A 54 -17.94 -17.12 -38.24
C GLY A 54 -18.09 -17.89 -36.91
N SER A 55 -19.32 -18.00 -36.41
CA SER A 55 -19.66 -18.83 -35.24
C SER A 55 -20.76 -19.83 -35.51
N GLU A 56 -20.58 -21.03 -34.96
CA GLU A 56 -21.59 -22.09 -34.96
C GLU A 56 -22.51 -21.94 -33.72
N VAL A 57 -23.82 -22.00 -33.98
CA VAL A 57 -24.92 -21.89 -33.00
C VAL A 57 -25.81 -23.13 -33.13
N PHE A 58 -26.03 -23.85 -32.03
CA PHE A 58 -27.05 -24.89 -31.99
C PHE A 58 -28.46 -24.29 -31.80
N GLU A 59 -29.35 -24.56 -32.75
CA GLU A 59 -30.77 -24.20 -32.71
C GLU A 59 -31.60 -25.47 -32.53
N VAL A 60 -32.61 -25.39 -31.65
CA VAL A 60 -33.54 -26.50 -31.41
C VAL A 60 -34.96 -25.95 -31.35
N GLU A 61 -35.90 -26.67 -31.94
CA GLU A 61 -37.32 -26.41 -31.79
C GLU A 61 -38.05 -27.68 -31.41
N TYR A 62 -39.03 -27.56 -30.53
CA TYR A 62 -39.81 -28.68 -30.03
C TYR A 62 -41.26 -28.27 -29.85
N ARG A 63 -42.13 -29.28 -29.86
CA ARG A 63 -43.57 -29.12 -29.64
C ARG A 63 -43.98 -29.88 -28.39
N PHE A 64 -44.89 -29.30 -27.62
CA PHE A 64 -45.44 -29.90 -26.41
C PHE A 64 -46.91 -29.48 -26.24
N GLU A 65 -47.64 -30.17 -25.37
CA GLU A 65 -49.06 -29.91 -25.14
C GLU A 65 -49.33 -29.72 -23.64
N VAL A 66 -50.00 -28.62 -23.30
CA VAL A 66 -50.40 -28.28 -21.93
C VAL A 66 -51.91 -28.05 -21.92
N ALA A 67 -52.63 -28.84 -21.12
CA ALA A 67 -54.08 -28.75 -20.98
C ALA A 67 -54.87 -28.75 -22.32
N GLY A 68 -54.42 -29.51 -23.31
CA GLY A 68 -55.07 -29.63 -24.63
C GLY A 68 -54.65 -28.56 -25.66
N VAL A 69 -53.76 -27.63 -25.29
CA VAL A 69 -53.25 -26.58 -26.19
C VAL A 69 -51.81 -26.92 -26.59
N ARG A 70 -51.54 -26.89 -27.90
CA ARG A 70 -50.20 -27.14 -28.44
C ARG A 70 -49.36 -25.88 -28.43
N HIS A 71 -48.16 -26.01 -27.88
CA HIS A 71 -47.14 -24.97 -27.80
C HIS A 71 -45.88 -25.39 -28.55
N ARG A 72 -45.08 -24.41 -28.96
CA ARG A 72 -43.75 -24.60 -29.56
C ARG A 72 -42.75 -23.85 -28.70
N GLY A 73 -41.61 -24.50 -28.42
CA GLY A 73 -40.48 -23.88 -27.77
C GLY A 73 -39.23 -23.97 -28.64
N ASP A 74 -38.35 -22.99 -28.49
CA ASP A 74 -37.10 -22.83 -29.23
C ASP A 74 -35.89 -22.63 -28.30
N VAL A 75 -36.11 -22.66 -26.98
CA VAL A 75 -35.07 -22.42 -25.98
C VAL A 75 -34.56 -23.74 -25.43
N LEU A 76 -33.28 -24.04 -25.65
CA LEU A 76 -32.59 -25.18 -25.03
C LEU A 76 -32.38 -24.93 -23.52
N GLN A 77 -31.72 -23.83 -23.17
CA GLN A 77 -31.43 -23.41 -21.80
C GLN A 77 -31.26 -21.90 -21.75
N PHE A 78 -31.73 -21.25 -20.68
CA PHE A 78 -31.42 -19.83 -20.48
C PHE A 78 -29.90 -19.62 -20.35
N GLY A 79 -29.36 -18.76 -21.21
CA GLY A 79 -27.93 -18.40 -21.25
C GLY A 79 -27.01 -19.49 -21.81
N HIS A 80 -27.54 -20.39 -22.62
CA HIS A 80 -26.73 -21.26 -23.48
C HIS A 80 -25.87 -20.41 -24.45
N PRO A 81 -24.61 -20.79 -24.73
CA PRO A 81 -23.77 -20.06 -25.66
C PRO A 81 -24.29 -20.07 -27.10
N GLN A 82 -24.23 -18.92 -27.78
CA GLN A 82 -24.38 -18.78 -29.24
C GLN A 82 -23.06 -19.02 -30.03
N LYS A 83 -21.99 -19.52 -29.40
CA LYS A 83 -20.72 -19.80 -30.10
C LYS A 83 -20.01 -20.96 -29.41
N SER A 84 -19.82 -22.13 -30.06
CA SER A 84 -18.75 -23.12 -29.77
C SER A 84 -18.77 -24.37 -30.68
N SER A 85 -17.70 -24.61 -31.44
CA SER A 85 -17.59 -25.60 -32.52
C SER A 85 -17.23 -27.06 -32.11
N ALA A 86 -17.61 -27.54 -30.93
CA ALA A 86 -17.23 -28.92 -30.51
C ALA A 86 -18.25 -29.66 -29.62
N ILE A 87 -19.19 -28.96 -28.99
CA ILE A 87 -20.24 -29.57 -28.13
C ILE A 87 -21.56 -29.75 -28.92
N ASP A 88 -21.70 -29.05 -30.04
CA ASP A 88 -22.99 -28.92 -30.73
C ASP A 88 -23.38 -30.18 -31.52
N GLN A 89 -22.43 -30.96 -32.04
CA GLN A 89 -22.73 -32.23 -32.72
C GLN A 89 -23.34 -33.27 -31.75
N GLU A 90 -22.86 -33.32 -30.50
CA GLU A 90 -23.43 -34.19 -29.46
C GLU A 90 -24.84 -33.73 -29.06
N LEU A 91 -25.12 -32.42 -29.13
CA LEU A 91 -26.46 -31.87 -28.89
C LEU A 91 -27.41 -32.15 -30.06
N VAL A 92 -26.94 -32.08 -31.31
CA VAL A 92 -27.71 -32.51 -32.50
C VAL A 92 -28.08 -33.98 -32.38
N ASP A 93 -27.14 -34.84 -31.99
CA ASP A 93 -27.41 -36.28 -31.84
C ASP A 93 -28.38 -36.55 -30.67
N ARG A 94 -28.24 -35.81 -29.56
CA ARG A 94 -29.09 -35.94 -28.37
C ARG A 94 -30.52 -35.44 -28.58
N TYR A 95 -30.68 -34.40 -29.41
CA TYR A 95 -31.96 -33.76 -29.70
C TYR A 95 -32.35 -33.95 -31.17
N ALA A 96 -32.02 -35.10 -31.77
CA ALA A 96 -32.38 -35.37 -33.15
C ALA A 96 -33.91 -35.27 -33.36
N VAL A 97 -34.33 -34.85 -34.55
CA VAL A 97 -35.75 -34.68 -34.89
C VAL A 97 -36.52 -35.98 -34.62
N GLY A 98 -37.64 -35.88 -33.90
CA GLY A 98 -38.45 -37.02 -33.48
C GLY A 98 -38.13 -37.55 -32.07
N THR A 99 -37.08 -37.04 -31.42
CA THR A 99 -36.73 -37.43 -30.04
C THR A 99 -37.78 -36.92 -29.05
N GLU A 100 -38.24 -37.79 -28.17
CA GLU A 100 -39.10 -37.41 -27.04
C GLU A 100 -38.24 -36.76 -25.94
N VAL A 101 -38.67 -35.59 -25.48
CA VAL A 101 -37.94 -34.76 -24.52
C VAL A 101 -38.86 -34.30 -23.40
N GLU A 102 -38.31 -34.12 -22.21
CA GLU A 102 -39.02 -33.47 -21.11
C GLU A 102 -38.92 -31.95 -21.27
N VAL A 103 -40.08 -31.30 -21.39
CA VAL A 103 -40.18 -29.85 -21.53
C VAL A 103 -40.59 -29.23 -20.21
N HIS A 104 -39.74 -28.36 -19.66
CA HIS A 104 -40.06 -27.55 -18.49
C HIS A 104 -40.74 -26.26 -18.95
N TYR A 105 -41.97 -26.00 -18.50
CA TYR A 105 -42.74 -24.83 -18.93
C TYR A 105 -43.16 -23.94 -17.75
N ASP A 106 -43.32 -22.64 -17.99
CA ASP A 106 -43.86 -21.72 -16.97
C ASP A 106 -45.38 -21.98 -16.81
N PRO A 107 -45.88 -22.37 -15.63
CA PRO A 107 -47.31 -22.60 -15.43
C PRO A 107 -48.15 -21.32 -15.57
N ALA A 108 -47.54 -20.14 -15.43
CA ALA A 108 -48.21 -18.86 -15.66
C ALA A 108 -48.22 -18.41 -17.13
N ASP A 109 -47.28 -18.92 -17.94
CA ASP A 109 -47.19 -18.67 -19.38
C ASP A 109 -46.61 -19.90 -20.11
N PRO A 110 -47.46 -20.87 -20.51
CA PRO A 110 -47.00 -22.11 -21.12
C PRO A 110 -46.27 -21.96 -22.45
N ALA A 111 -46.28 -20.78 -23.08
CA ALA A 111 -45.46 -20.50 -24.26
C ALA A 111 -43.97 -20.35 -23.92
N THR A 112 -43.63 -20.04 -22.67
CA THR A 112 -42.25 -19.98 -22.19
C THR A 112 -41.83 -21.34 -21.66
N ALA A 113 -40.95 -22.03 -22.40
CA ALA A 113 -40.46 -23.35 -22.04
C ALA A 113 -38.96 -23.54 -22.30
N VAL A 114 -38.34 -24.50 -21.61
CA VAL A 114 -36.93 -24.90 -21.78
C VAL A 114 -36.77 -26.41 -21.71
N LEU A 115 -35.75 -26.95 -22.37
CA LEU A 115 -35.39 -28.38 -22.27
C LEU A 115 -34.48 -28.66 -21.08
N ILE A 116 -33.56 -27.74 -20.76
CA ILE A 116 -32.60 -27.91 -19.67
C ILE A 116 -32.89 -26.89 -18.56
N PRO A 117 -33.28 -27.32 -17.35
CA PRO A 117 -33.53 -26.42 -16.24
C PRO A 117 -32.22 -25.82 -15.69
N GLY A 118 -32.29 -24.63 -15.09
CA GLY A 118 -31.14 -23.88 -14.59
C GLY A 118 -30.50 -22.93 -15.63
N GLY A 119 -29.53 -22.13 -15.17
CA GLY A 119 -28.85 -21.13 -15.99
C GLY A 119 -27.47 -21.56 -16.46
N GLY A 120 -27.17 -21.31 -17.74
CA GLY A 120 -25.86 -21.57 -18.33
C GLY A 120 -24.75 -20.65 -17.80
N ARG A 121 -23.48 -21.07 -17.96
CA ARG A 121 -22.29 -20.34 -17.49
C ARG A 121 -22.21 -18.88 -17.98
N LYS A 122 -22.77 -18.57 -19.16
CA LYS A 122 -22.73 -17.21 -19.72
C LYS A 122 -23.67 -16.20 -19.05
N ILE A 123 -24.70 -16.64 -18.31
CA ILE A 123 -25.51 -15.70 -17.51
C ILE A 123 -24.63 -15.07 -16.41
N TYR A 124 -23.74 -15.88 -15.81
CA TYR A 124 -22.81 -15.42 -14.79
C TYR A 124 -21.69 -14.54 -15.36
N SER A 125 -21.20 -14.81 -16.58
CA SER A 125 -20.22 -13.93 -17.23
C SER A 125 -20.82 -12.57 -17.58
N ARG A 126 -22.09 -12.49 -18.05
CA ARG A 126 -22.80 -11.22 -18.28
C ARG A 126 -22.93 -10.38 -17.01
N ALA A 127 -23.24 -11.01 -15.87
CA ALA A 127 -23.24 -10.32 -14.59
C ALA A 127 -21.83 -9.88 -14.15
N GLY A 128 -20.80 -10.70 -14.41
CA GLY A 128 -19.41 -10.31 -14.19
C GLY A 128 -19.00 -9.07 -15.00
N TYR A 129 -19.36 -9.02 -16.28
CA TYR A 129 -19.17 -7.81 -17.11
C TYR A 129 -19.94 -6.62 -16.54
N ALA A 130 -21.20 -6.81 -16.14
CA ALA A 130 -21.98 -5.73 -15.53
C ALA A 130 -21.30 -5.14 -14.27
N VAL A 131 -20.74 -5.99 -13.40
CA VAL A 131 -19.98 -5.57 -12.22
C VAL A 131 -18.72 -4.80 -12.61
N ALA A 132 -17.99 -5.24 -13.66
CA ALA A 132 -16.84 -4.50 -14.16
C ALA A 132 -17.22 -3.12 -14.71
N TYR A 133 -18.30 -3.01 -15.49
CA TYR A 133 -18.82 -1.72 -15.98
C TYR A 133 -19.26 -0.80 -14.84
N LEU A 134 -19.90 -1.34 -13.80
CA LEU A 134 -20.26 -0.57 -12.61
C LEU A 134 -19.02 -0.12 -11.83
N ALA A 135 -18.00 -0.96 -11.68
CA ALA A 135 -16.75 -0.60 -10.99
C ALA A 135 -16.00 0.50 -11.75
N VAL A 136 -15.91 0.40 -13.07
CA VAL A 136 -15.27 1.41 -13.93
C VAL A 136 -16.08 2.71 -13.93
N GLY A 137 -17.39 2.63 -14.11
CA GLY A 137 -18.28 3.80 -14.07
C GLY A 137 -18.25 4.50 -12.71
N LEU A 138 -18.25 3.74 -11.61
CA LEU A 138 -18.12 4.27 -10.25
C LEU A 138 -16.73 4.87 -10.00
N PHE A 139 -15.67 4.28 -10.54
CA PHE A 139 -14.32 4.85 -10.46
C PHE A 139 -14.23 6.20 -11.18
N PHE A 140 -14.73 6.30 -12.42
CA PHE A 140 -14.71 7.56 -13.17
C PHE A 140 -15.64 8.62 -12.57
N THR A 141 -16.83 8.23 -12.09
CA THR A 141 -17.74 9.17 -11.40
C THR A 141 -17.19 9.60 -10.05
N ALA A 142 -16.69 8.68 -9.21
CA ALA A 142 -16.10 9.00 -7.92
C ALA A 142 -14.83 9.84 -8.04
N THR A 143 -13.95 9.57 -9.01
CA THR A 143 -12.75 10.41 -9.24
C THR A 143 -13.11 11.80 -9.80
N THR A 144 -14.21 11.91 -10.56
CA THR A 144 -14.66 13.19 -11.13
C THR A 144 -15.50 14.03 -10.14
N ILE A 145 -16.25 13.38 -9.23
CA ILE A 145 -17.15 14.02 -8.27
C ILE A 145 -16.50 14.18 -6.88
N ARG A 146 -15.48 13.38 -6.52
CA ARG A 146 -14.69 13.59 -5.28
C ARG A 146 -14.25 15.05 -5.06
N PRO A 147 -13.85 15.83 -6.07
CA PRO A 147 -13.53 17.25 -5.91
C PRO A 147 -14.75 18.17 -5.67
N VAL A 148 -15.97 17.71 -6.00
CA VAL A 148 -17.22 18.49 -5.96
C VAL A 148 -18.08 18.17 -4.72
N LEU A 149 -18.01 16.92 -4.22
CA LEU A 149 -18.71 16.46 -3.01
C LEU A 149 -17.80 16.44 -1.77
N ALA A 150 -16.49 16.67 -1.92
CA ALA A 150 -15.69 17.05 -0.76
C ALA A 150 -16.27 18.37 -0.23
N PRO A 151 -16.63 18.48 1.07
CA PRO A 151 -16.80 19.81 1.67
C PRO A 151 -15.52 20.57 1.36
N GLU A 152 -15.64 21.78 0.79
CA GLU A 152 -14.54 22.59 0.25
C GLU A 152 -13.18 22.20 0.86
N GLY A 153 -12.52 21.24 0.19
CA GLY A 153 -11.11 20.98 0.42
C GLY A 153 -10.38 22.15 -0.24
N PRO A 154 -9.32 22.67 0.38
CA PRO A 154 -8.82 24.00 0.06
C PRO A 154 -8.54 24.10 -1.43
N GLU A 155 -9.05 25.19 -1.99
CA GLU A 155 -8.52 25.92 -3.13
C GLU A 155 -7.04 25.58 -3.38
N VAL A 156 -6.67 25.33 -4.64
CA VAL A 156 -5.28 25.14 -5.13
C VAL A 156 -4.31 25.80 -4.18
N ALA A 157 -3.72 25.04 -3.25
CA ALA A 157 -3.17 25.56 -2.00
C ALA A 157 -2.85 27.06 -2.11
N GLU A 158 -3.82 27.91 -1.74
CA GLU A 158 -3.44 29.03 -0.89
C GLU A 158 -2.62 28.34 0.17
N GLN A 159 -1.31 28.62 0.14
CA GLN A 159 -0.32 28.07 1.05
C GLN A 159 -1.03 27.70 2.33
N THR A 160 -1.08 26.40 2.69
CA THR A 160 -1.49 25.97 4.03
C THR A 160 -0.91 27.03 4.94
N PRO A 161 -1.74 27.84 5.65
CA PRO A 161 -1.27 29.08 6.23
C PRO A 161 0.04 28.76 6.90
N LEU A 162 1.10 29.40 6.40
CA LEU A 162 2.46 28.93 6.66
C LEU A 162 2.55 28.61 8.14
N PRO A 163 3.11 27.45 8.53
CA PRO A 163 3.17 27.09 9.93
C PRO A 163 3.65 28.31 10.71
N ASN A 164 2.97 28.69 11.80
CA ASN A 164 3.37 29.84 12.63
C ASN A 164 4.73 29.61 13.34
N VAL A 165 5.45 28.59 12.91
CA VAL A 165 6.72 28.08 13.43
C VAL A 165 7.70 27.98 12.26
N PRO A 166 9.01 28.15 12.51
CA PRO A 166 10.02 27.91 11.50
C PRO A 166 9.86 26.53 10.84
N TYR A 167 9.91 26.49 9.52
CA TYR A 167 9.76 25.25 8.75
C TYR A 167 10.69 25.22 7.53
N PHE A 168 10.97 24.01 7.02
CA PHE A 168 11.70 23.79 5.78
C PHE A 168 10.94 22.82 4.86
N ALA A 169 10.84 23.17 3.58
CA ALA A 169 10.12 22.38 2.58
C ALA A 169 10.95 21.20 2.06
N LEU A 170 10.35 20.03 2.08
CA LEU A 170 10.94 18.75 1.70
C LEU A 170 10.04 18.04 0.67
N ASN A 171 10.55 16.97 0.06
CA ASN A 171 9.79 16.17 -0.90
C ASN A 171 9.03 15.03 -0.20
N ASN A 172 9.72 14.34 0.70
CA ASN A 172 9.16 13.24 1.47
C ASN A 172 9.97 13.08 2.76
N PRO A 173 9.66 13.91 3.79
CA PRO A 173 10.48 13.99 4.99
C PRO A 173 10.37 12.72 5.83
N ARG A 174 11.51 12.26 6.36
CA ARG A 174 11.61 11.05 7.19
C ARG A 174 12.48 11.31 8.42
N GLY A 175 13.51 10.49 8.66
CA GLY A 175 14.37 10.59 9.82
C GLY A 175 14.95 12.00 10.00
N VAL A 176 14.96 12.51 11.23
CA VAL A 176 15.54 13.81 11.59
C VAL A 176 16.48 13.65 12.77
N ALA A 177 17.62 14.33 12.72
CA ALA A 177 18.60 14.34 13.80
C ALA A 177 19.18 15.73 14.00
N VAL A 178 19.58 16.06 15.23
CA VAL A 178 20.27 17.32 15.55
C VAL A 178 21.68 16.99 16.01
N ALA A 179 22.66 17.59 15.35
CA ALA A 179 24.07 17.44 15.71
C ALA A 179 24.45 18.34 16.90
N ALA A 180 25.58 18.06 17.53
CA ALA A 180 26.05 18.80 18.71
C ALA A 180 26.33 20.30 18.43
N ASP A 181 26.61 20.67 17.18
CA ASP A 181 26.77 22.06 16.71
C ASP A 181 25.42 22.76 16.47
N GLY A 182 24.30 22.07 16.68
CA GLY A 182 22.94 22.55 16.43
C GLY A 182 22.47 22.41 14.98
N ALA A 183 23.32 21.91 14.08
CA ALA A 183 22.90 21.65 12.72
C ALA A 183 21.84 20.56 12.66
N VAL A 184 20.85 20.75 11.80
CA VAL A 184 19.72 19.84 11.67
C VAL A 184 19.90 19.01 10.42
N TYR A 185 19.80 17.70 10.56
CA TYR A 185 19.89 16.77 9.45
C TYR A 185 18.56 16.11 9.23
N VAL A 186 18.17 15.94 7.98
CA VAL A 186 16.89 15.36 7.62
C VAL A 186 17.00 14.47 6.40
N CYS A 187 16.42 13.28 6.48
CA CYS A 187 16.20 12.41 5.33
C CYS A 187 15.06 12.96 4.48
N ASP A 188 15.35 13.15 3.19
CA ASP A 188 14.37 13.55 2.20
C ASP A 188 14.30 12.48 1.12
N GLY A 189 13.16 11.79 1.05
CA GLY A 189 12.91 10.77 0.04
C GLY A 189 12.70 11.37 -1.35
N PRO A 190 12.58 10.51 -2.38
CA PRO A 190 12.25 10.96 -3.73
C PRO A 190 10.94 11.77 -3.72
N PRO A 191 10.76 12.72 -4.66
CA PRO A 191 9.49 13.40 -4.85
C PRO A 191 8.35 12.40 -4.98
N LYS A 192 7.21 12.70 -4.36
CA LYS A 192 5.97 11.96 -4.57
C LYS A 192 5.47 12.19 -6.01
N THR A 193 6.15 11.63 -7.01
CA THR A 193 5.69 11.66 -8.39
C THR A 193 4.54 10.67 -8.56
N SER A 194 3.52 11.07 -9.33
CA SER A 194 2.41 10.20 -9.70
C SER A 194 2.94 8.93 -10.36
N TRP A 195 2.60 7.79 -9.77
CA TRP A 195 2.84 6.47 -10.31
C TRP A 195 2.42 6.42 -11.79
N THR A 196 3.39 6.36 -12.71
CA THR A 196 3.14 5.92 -14.09
C THR A 196 3.62 4.47 -14.19
N PRO A 197 2.74 3.52 -14.54
CA PRO A 197 3.18 2.16 -14.82
C PRO A 197 4.08 2.19 -16.04
N ILE A 198 5.35 1.83 -15.90
CA ILE A 198 6.19 1.57 -17.07
C ILE A 198 5.75 0.21 -17.63
N THR A 199 5.35 0.22 -18.89
CA THR A 199 5.08 -0.94 -19.76
C THR A 199 6.18 -2.01 -19.66
N PRO A 200 5.88 -3.30 -19.89
CA PRO A 200 6.90 -4.36 -19.90
C PRO A 200 7.98 -4.04 -20.94
N ILE A 201 9.24 -3.93 -20.52
CA ILE A 201 10.38 -3.84 -21.42
C ILE A 201 10.44 -5.16 -22.20
N GLY A 202 10.31 -5.08 -23.53
CA GLY A 202 10.49 -6.21 -24.44
C GLY A 202 11.89 -6.82 -24.34
N PRO A 203 12.13 -8.00 -24.94
CA PRO A 203 13.36 -8.75 -24.71
C PRO A 203 14.60 -7.96 -25.14
N LEU A 204 15.51 -7.74 -24.20
CA LEU A 204 16.82 -7.15 -24.44
C LEU A 204 17.62 -8.07 -25.38
N GLY A 205 18.14 -7.51 -26.47
CA GLY A 205 19.04 -8.22 -27.39
C GLY A 205 20.33 -8.70 -26.72
N PRO A 206 21.04 -9.66 -27.33
CA PRO A 206 22.21 -10.30 -26.71
C PRO A 206 23.37 -9.32 -26.56
N SER A 207 23.89 -9.21 -25.33
CA SER A 207 25.10 -8.46 -25.00
C SER A 207 26.37 -9.19 -25.53
N PRO A 208 27.38 -8.50 -26.07
CA PRO A 208 28.51 -9.12 -26.79
C PRO A 208 29.68 -9.59 -25.90
N VAL A 209 29.47 -9.83 -24.60
CA VAL A 209 30.55 -10.25 -23.69
C VAL A 209 30.35 -11.72 -23.30
N PRO A 210 31.26 -12.64 -23.70
CA PRO A 210 31.18 -14.04 -23.30
C PRO A 210 31.57 -14.17 -21.81
N GLY A 211 30.58 -14.35 -20.94
CA GLY A 211 30.79 -14.79 -19.56
C GLY A 211 30.95 -16.32 -19.51
N PRO A 212 31.77 -16.88 -18.60
CA PRO A 212 31.88 -18.33 -18.46
C PRO A 212 30.57 -18.94 -17.95
N PRO A 213 30.25 -20.19 -18.31
CA PRO A 213 28.97 -20.81 -17.99
C PRO A 213 28.93 -21.26 -16.52
N GLY A 214 27.94 -20.78 -15.77
CA GLY A 214 27.51 -21.46 -14.54
C GLY A 214 27.36 -20.64 -13.26
N LEU A 215 26.73 -19.46 -13.27
CA LEU A 215 26.23 -18.84 -12.03
C LEU A 215 24.75 -18.42 -12.18
N PRO A 216 23.88 -18.74 -11.20
CA PRO A 216 22.46 -18.40 -11.22
C PRO A 216 22.24 -16.88 -11.09
N THR A 217 21.22 -16.37 -11.80
CA THR A 217 20.80 -14.96 -11.90
C THR A 217 20.16 -14.35 -10.65
N THR A 218 20.40 -14.91 -9.46
CA THR A 218 20.07 -14.23 -8.20
C THR A 218 21.35 -13.60 -7.67
N MET A 219 21.52 -12.29 -7.87
CA MET A 219 22.58 -11.53 -7.21
C MET A 219 22.43 -11.68 -5.69
N MET A 220 23.19 -12.59 -5.10
CA MET A 220 23.56 -12.45 -3.70
C MET A 220 24.52 -11.25 -3.62
N PRO A 221 24.36 -10.35 -2.62
CA PRO A 221 25.29 -9.25 -2.45
C PRO A 221 26.71 -9.80 -2.22
N ILE A 222 27.67 -9.23 -2.93
CA ILE A 222 29.10 -9.48 -2.72
C ILE A 222 29.44 -8.95 -1.32
N PRO A 223 30.05 -9.76 -0.44
CA PRO A 223 30.52 -9.27 0.86
C PRO A 223 31.49 -8.10 0.68
N GLY A 224 31.15 -6.92 1.18
CA GLY A 224 32.03 -5.75 1.23
C GLY A 224 31.82 -4.68 0.14
N MET A 225 30.85 -4.81 -0.75
CA MET A 225 30.44 -3.70 -1.63
C MET A 225 28.97 -3.32 -1.37
N PRO A 226 28.66 -2.02 -1.16
CA PRO A 226 27.29 -1.53 -1.27
C PRO A 226 26.70 -1.98 -2.61
N ASN A 227 25.41 -2.35 -2.63
CA ASN A 227 24.74 -2.66 -3.90
C ASN A 227 24.96 -1.52 -4.90
N ALA A 228 25.16 -1.86 -6.17
CA ALA A 228 25.32 -0.87 -7.23
C ALA A 228 24.16 0.14 -7.16
N PRO A 229 24.44 1.46 -7.32
CA PRO A 229 23.42 2.49 -7.32
C PRO A 229 22.23 2.08 -8.17
N SER A 230 21.05 2.04 -7.56
CA SER A 230 19.80 1.99 -8.33
C SER A 230 19.78 3.23 -9.23
N ALA A 231 19.56 3.05 -10.54
CA ALA A 231 19.41 4.16 -11.49
C ALA A 231 18.18 5.07 -11.21
N GLN A 232 17.48 4.81 -10.10
CA GLN A 232 16.26 5.47 -9.63
C GLN A 232 16.42 6.04 -8.19
N ALA A 233 17.66 6.19 -7.71
CA ALA A 233 17.98 6.68 -6.36
C ALA A 233 17.96 8.22 -6.28
N ASP A 234 16.79 8.79 -5.95
CA ASP A 234 16.59 10.24 -5.75
C ASP A 234 16.54 10.65 -4.26
N GLY A 235 16.79 9.72 -3.34
CA GLY A 235 16.86 10.01 -1.91
C GLY A 235 18.09 10.85 -1.55
N ARG A 236 17.95 11.70 -0.54
CA ARG A 236 19.06 12.54 -0.04
C ARG A 236 18.97 12.75 1.47
N VAL A 237 20.09 13.13 2.05
CA VAL A 237 20.15 13.70 3.40
C VAL A 237 20.59 15.15 3.27
N LEU A 238 19.78 16.05 3.83
CA LEU A 238 20.04 17.47 3.87
C LEU A 238 20.54 17.86 5.24
N ARG A 239 21.49 18.78 5.26
CA ARG A 239 21.99 19.45 6.45
C ARG A 239 21.56 20.91 6.39
N LEU A 240 20.86 21.33 7.42
CA LEU A 240 20.21 22.62 7.57
C LEU A 240 20.88 23.40 8.70
N THR A 241 20.86 24.73 8.58
CA THR A 241 21.22 25.61 9.69
C THR A 241 20.26 25.41 10.87
N PRO A 242 20.66 25.73 12.12
CA PRO A 242 19.77 25.62 13.28
C PRO A 242 18.46 26.41 13.15
N ALA A 243 18.46 27.45 12.32
CA ALA A 243 17.31 28.30 12.01
C ALA A 243 16.44 27.78 10.85
N LEU A 244 16.82 26.66 10.23
CA LEU A 244 16.17 26.07 9.04
C LEU A 244 16.13 26.98 7.80
N THR A 245 17.09 27.90 7.67
CA THR A 245 17.09 28.91 6.59
C THR A 245 17.86 28.48 5.34
N ASP A 246 18.88 27.64 5.49
CA ASP A 246 19.77 27.24 4.40
C ASP A 246 20.03 25.74 4.43
N ALA A 247 20.03 25.10 3.25
CA ALA A 247 20.26 23.67 3.08
C ALA A 247 21.50 23.36 2.25
N LYS A 248 22.30 22.41 2.74
CA LYS A 248 23.38 21.76 2.00
C LYS A 248 23.11 20.25 1.94
N SER A 249 23.35 19.62 0.80
CA SER A 249 23.30 18.15 0.71
C SER A 249 24.62 17.59 1.23
N GLU A 250 24.60 16.82 2.31
CA GLU A 250 25.83 16.24 2.90
C GLU A 250 26.10 14.79 2.45
N VAL A 251 25.13 14.12 1.82
CA VAL A 251 25.32 12.78 1.23
C VAL A 251 25.20 12.82 -0.30
N PRO A 252 26.13 12.21 -1.05
CA PRO A 252 25.98 12.00 -2.49
C PRO A 252 24.73 11.16 -2.80
N ARG A 253 23.83 11.68 -3.63
CA ARG A 253 22.56 11.04 -4.05
C ARG A 253 22.72 9.61 -4.56
N THR A 254 23.90 9.26 -5.05
CA THR A 254 24.18 7.98 -5.71
C THR A 254 24.13 6.76 -4.79
N LEU A 255 24.05 6.95 -3.46
CA LEU A 255 24.05 5.84 -2.49
C LEU A 255 22.70 5.58 -1.81
N LEU A 256 21.72 6.49 -1.92
CA LEU A 256 20.47 6.44 -1.17
C LEU A 256 19.24 6.41 -2.08
N ALA A 257 18.46 5.34 -2.00
CA ALA A 257 17.19 5.19 -2.71
C ALA A 257 16.00 5.72 -1.89
N SER A 258 15.89 5.31 -0.63
CA SER A 258 14.78 5.70 0.25
C SER A 258 15.25 5.82 1.70
N PRO A 259 16.09 6.84 2.02
CA PRO A 259 16.60 7.03 3.36
C PRO A 259 15.43 7.18 4.33
N SER A 260 15.50 6.54 5.50
CA SER A 260 14.39 6.51 6.45
C SER A 260 14.75 6.92 7.86
N GLY A 261 15.84 6.39 8.40
CA GLY A 261 16.32 6.70 9.73
C GLY A 261 17.66 7.38 9.70
N LEU A 262 17.89 8.20 10.72
CA LEU A 262 19.03 9.09 10.78
C LEU A 262 19.47 9.31 12.23
N ALA A 263 20.74 9.04 12.51
CA ALA A 263 21.35 9.34 13.81
C ALA A 263 22.71 9.98 13.62
N ILE A 264 23.12 10.82 14.57
CA ILE A 264 24.42 11.49 14.54
C ILE A 264 25.07 11.35 15.90
N ASP A 265 26.32 10.90 15.93
CA ASP A 265 27.09 10.80 17.16
C ASP A 265 27.74 12.14 17.53
N THR A 266 28.32 12.20 18.72
CA THR A 266 28.97 13.42 19.23
C THR A 266 30.21 13.84 18.44
N SER A 267 30.76 12.97 17.58
CA SER A 267 31.87 13.29 16.69
C SER A 267 31.42 13.90 15.35
N GLY A 268 30.11 14.00 15.12
CA GLY A 268 29.54 14.42 13.84
C GLY A 268 29.52 13.29 12.81
N LYS A 269 29.66 12.04 13.25
CA LYS A 269 29.49 10.88 12.40
C LYS A 269 28.00 10.53 12.31
N MET A 270 27.52 10.40 11.08
CA MET A 270 26.13 10.20 10.75
C MET A 270 25.89 8.75 10.33
N TYR A 271 24.81 8.17 10.84
CA TYR A 271 24.33 6.84 10.54
C TYR A 271 22.98 6.94 9.84
N VAL A 272 22.86 6.34 8.66
CA VAL A 272 21.65 6.43 7.82
C VAL A 272 21.17 5.02 7.49
N THR A 273 19.87 4.78 7.64
CA THR A 273 19.20 3.59 7.12
C THR A 273 18.45 3.92 5.82
N ASP A 274 18.38 2.95 4.92
CA ASP A 274 17.64 3.05 3.67
C ASP A 274 16.67 1.87 3.57
N ARG A 275 15.36 2.15 3.43
CA ARG A 275 14.30 1.13 3.39
C ARG A 275 14.48 0.08 2.29
N GLY A 276 15.31 0.33 1.28
CA GLY A 276 15.63 -0.63 0.22
C GLY A 276 16.88 -1.48 0.47
N GLN A 277 17.62 -1.24 1.56
CA GLN A 277 18.95 -1.79 1.78
C GLN A 277 19.07 -2.45 3.16
N LEU A 278 19.96 -3.44 3.27
CA LEU A 278 20.27 -4.14 4.52
C LEU A 278 21.55 -3.56 5.16
N TRP A 279 21.72 -2.25 5.14
CA TRP A 279 22.94 -1.61 5.60
C TRP A 279 22.64 -0.40 6.47
N VAL A 280 23.52 -0.16 7.44
CA VAL A 280 23.65 1.15 8.08
C VAL A 280 24.84 1.84 7.43
N TYR A 281 24.62 2.98 6.79
CA TYR A 281 25.66 3.77 6.16
C TYR A 281 26.22 4.77 7.18
N ALA A 282 27.53 4.82 7.31
CA ALA A 282 28.24 5.74 8.17
C ALA A 282 28.99 6.80 7.35
N TYR A 283 28.86 8.06 7.77
CA TYR A 283 29.49 9.22 7.14
C TYR A 283 30.11 10.10 8.21
N SER A 284 31.20 10.81 7.89
CA SER A 284 31.75 11.87 8.73
C SER A 284 31.67 13.19 7.97
N ALA A 285 31.31 14.27 8.67
CA ALA A 285 31.25 15.62 8.10
C ALA A 285 32.57 16.05 7.43
N ASP A 286 33.71 15.58 7.94
CA ASP A 286 35.05 15.96 7.45
C ASP A 286 35.60 15.03 6.36
N SER A 287 35.20 13.75 6.37
CA SER A 287 35.81 12.70 5.55
C SER A 287 34.87 12.06 4.52
N GLY A 288 33.59 12.44 4.52
CA GLY A 288 32.58 11.83 3.66
C GLY A 288 32.20 10.41 4.12
N PHE A 289 31.88 9.52 3.18
CA PHE A 289 31.50 8.14 3.48
C PHE A 289 32.63 7.38 4.19
N THR A 290 32.37 6.89 5.42
CA THR A 290 33.37 6.20 6.24
C THR A 290 33.19 4.69 6.25
N GLY A 291 32.01 4.17 5.88
CA GLY A 291 31.77 2.73 5.79
C GLY A 291 30.29 2.36 5.84
N ALA A 292 29.99 1.07 5.70
CA ALA A 292 28.64 0.55 5.90
C ALA A 292 28.69 -0.77 6.68
N THR A 293 27.76 -0.94 7.63
CA THR A 293 27.65 -2.19 8.40
C THR A 293 26.47 -3.01 7.87
N PRO A 294 26.71 -4.27 7.43
CA PRO A 294 25.64 -5.11 6.91
C PRO A 294 24.76 -5.64 8.04
N LEU A 295 23.46 -5.69 7.76
CA LEU A 295 22.43 -6.24 8.64
C LEU A 295 21.97 -7.60 8.10
N ARG A 296 21.70 -8.55 9.00
CA ARG A 296 21.13 -9.85 8.62
C ARG A 296 19.60 -9.82 8.71
N GLY A 297 18.92 -10.19 7.63
CA GLY A 297 17.47 -10.39 7.61
C GLY A 297 16.70 -9.24 6.96
N THR A 298 15.64 -8.76 7.62
CA THR A 298 14.69 -7.75 7.12
C THR A 298 15.28 -6.34 7.07
N THR A 299 14.59 -5.44 6.36
CA THR A 299 14.98 -4.04 6.18
C THR A 299 15.02 -3.27 7.49
N ALA A 300 16.06 -2.46 7.66
CA ALA A 300 16.15 -1.50 8.76
C ALA A 300 15.22 -0.31 8.49
N ILE A 301 14.56 0.19 9.53
CA ILE A 301 13.68 1.35 9.42
C ILE A 301 14.33 2.57 10.05
N ASN A 302 14.64 2.52 11.34
CA ASN A 302 15.26 3.64 12.04
C ASN A 302 16.52 3.24 12.81
N VAL A 303 17.29 4.24 13.23
CA VAL A 303 18.62 4.09 13.84
C VAL A 303 18.82 5.12 14.94
N ALA A 304 19.49 4.72 16.02
CA ALA A 304 20.01 5.59 17.05
C ALA A 304 21.46 5.24 17.36
N VAL A 305 22.21 6.18 17.92
CA VAL A 305 23.58 5.97 18.37
C VAL A 305 23.74 6.51 19.78
N ASP A 306 24.42 5.76 20.64
CA ASP A 306 24.73 6.19 22.00
C ASP A 306 26.05 7.00 22.07
N SER A 307 26.35 7.56 23.23
CA SER A 307 27.54 8.41 23.42
C SER A 307 28.87 7.67 23.31
N ILE A 308 28.87 6.34 23.29
CA ILE A 308 30.07 5.52 23.11
C ILE A 308 30.19 4.96 21.68
N GLY A 309 29.25 5.31 20.79
CA GLY A 309 29.25 4.90 19.39
C GLY A 309 28.57 3.56 19.10
N THR A 310 27.85 2.99 20.08
CA THR A 310 26.99 1.83 19.82
C THR A 310 25.78 2.26 19.01
N VAL A 311 25.54 1.58 17.89
CA VAL A 311 24.40 1.85 17.03
C VAL A 311 23.27 0.85 17.31
N TYR A 312 22.05 1.35 17.42
CA TYR A 312 20.82 0.56 17.56
C TYR A 312 19.96 0.73 16.32
N VAL A 313 19.39 -0.35 15.81
CA VAL A 313 18.63 -0.33 14.55
C VAL A 313 17.33 -1.10 14.70
N THR A 314 16.22 -0.53 14.25
CA THR A 314 14.92 -1.19 14.24
C THR A 314 14.67 -1.97 12.96
N GLN A 315 14.03 -3.14 13.08
CA GLN A 315 13.57 -3.97 11.98
C GLN A 315 12.06 -4.24 12.14
N SER A 316 11.26 -3.25 11.76
CA SER A 316 9.81 -3.14 12.03
C SER A 316 9.00 -4.43 11.87
N SER A 317 9.04 -5.09 10.71
CA SER A 317 8.22 -6.30 10.48
C SER A 317 8.65 -7.52 11.31
N SER A 318 9.87 -7.52 11.83
CA SER A 318 10.38 -8.58 12.70
C SER A 318 10.23 -8.26 14.20
N GLY A 319 9.83 -7.02 14.52
CA GLY A 319 9.77 -6.49 15.89
C GLY A 319 11.13 -6.35 16.58
N ARG A 320 12.24 -6.58 15.87
CA ARG A 320 13.58 -6.60 16.46
C ARG A 320 14.21 -5.22 16.52
N VAL A 321 15.00 -5.02 17.56
CA VAL A 321 16.01 -3.99 17.68
C VAL A 321 17.36 -4.67 17.76
N LEU A 322 18.25 -4.33 16.84
CA LEU A 322 19.61 -4.86 16.78
C LEU A 322 20.59 -3.86 17.41
N LYS A 323 21.58 -4.37 18.13
CA LYS A 323 22.71 -3.60 18.67
C LYS A 323 23.98 -3.92 17.89
N LEU A 324 24.67 -2.85 17.48
CA LEU A 324 25.91 -2.86 16.71
C LEU A 324 26.99 -2.14 17.54
N PRO A 325 27.85 -2.89 18.26
CA PRO A 325 28.81 -2.30 19.20
C PRO A 325 30.00 -1.58 18.54
N ALA A 326 30.33 -1.91 17.29
CA ALA A 326 31.33 -1.21 16.49
C ALA A 326 31.12 -1.52 15.00
N GLU A 327 31.60 -0.64 14.12
CA GLU A 327 31.58 -0.88 12.67
C GLU A 327 32.32 -2.17 12.31
N GLY A 328 31.73 -2.95 11.40
CA GLY A 328 32.27 -4.26 11.00
C GLY A 328 32.06 -5.38 12.01
N SER A 329 31.48 -5.11 13.19
CA SER A 329 31.05 -6.15 14.13
C SER A 329 29.72 -6.76 13.72
N THR A 330 29.47 -7.99 14.15
CA THR A 330 28.18 -8.66 13.88
C THR A 330 27.08 -8.04 14.74
N ALA A 331 25.99 -7.61 14.11
CA ALA A 331 24.81 -7.12 14.81
C ALA A 331 24.19 -8.23 15.68
N THR A 332 23.80 -7.90 16.91
CA THR A 332 23.15 -8.83 17.86
C THR A 332 21.74 -8.37 18.17
N GLU A 333 20.82 -9.29 18.45
CA GLU A 333 19.47 -8.93 18.89
C GLU A 333 19.54 -8.36 20.31
N PHE A 334 19.12 -7.11 20.48
CA PHE A 334 19.11 -6.42 21.77
C PHE A 334 17.73 -6.50 22.42
N PHE A 335 16.69 -6.30 21.62
CA PHE A 335 15.31 -6.32 22.08
C PHE A 335 14.40 -6.82 20.96
N ARG A 336 13.28 -7.42 21.36
CA ARG A 336 12.19 -7.78 20.47
C ARG A 336 10.88 -7.34 21.10
N ALA A 337 10.10 -6.58 20.35
CA ALA A 337 8.75 -6.19 20.76
C ALA A 337 7.91 -7.44 21.05
N PRO A 338 7.29 -7.54 22.25
CA PRO A 338 6.36 -8.62 22.56
C PRO A 338 5.14 -8.65 21.64
N ASP A 339 4.41 -9.77 21.62
CA ASP A 339 3.12 -9.92 20.93
C ASP A 339 3.18 -9.61 19.42
N ASP A 340 4.28 -9.99 18.77
CA ASP A 340 4.57 -9.69 17.36
C ASP A 340 4.42 -8.20 17.04
N GLY A 341 4.86 -7.33 17.97
CA GLY A 341 4.86 -5.89 17.81
C GLY A 341 5.78 -5.38 16.71
N TRP A 342 5.57 -4.15 16.29
CA TRP A 342 6.34 -3.50 15.24
C TRP A 342 7.27 -2.45 15.84
N ALA A 343 8.52 -2.84 16.08
CA ALA A 343 9.57 -1.91 16.50
C ALA A 343 9.85 -0.89 15.37
N THR A 344 9.23 0.28 15.42
CA THR A 344 9.28 1.28 14.34
C THR A 344 10.46 2.20 14.50
N ASP A 345 10.69 2.71 15.71
CA ASP A 345 11.75 3.66 15.99
C ASP A 345 12.50 3.35 17.29
N VAL A 346 13.70 3.92 17.43
CA VAL A 346 14.59 3.76 18.56
C VAL A 346 15.28 5.09 18.90
N ALA A 347 15.40 5.40 20.19
CA ALA A 347 16.22 6.49 20.71
C ALA A 347 17.07 6.01 21.89
N VAL A 348 18.16 6.71 22.19
CA VAL A 348 19.04 6.39 23.33
C VAL A 348 19.36 7.65 24.11
N ASP A 349 19.23 7.61 25.44
CA ASP A 349 19.62 8.73 26.29
C ASP A 349 21.10 8.68 26.71
N SER A 350 21.58 9.76 27.34
CA SER A 350 22.96 9.88 27.81
C SER A 350 23.32 8.91 28.94
N ALA A 351 22.33 8.28 29.58
CA ALA A 351 22.54 7.22 30.57
C ALA A 351 22.58 5.82 29.94
N GLY A 352 22.37 5.71 28.63
CA GLY A 352 22.35 4.45 27.88
C GLY A 352 21.03 3.69 27.96
N ASN A 353 19.94 4.32 28.40
CA ASN A 353 18.61 3.71 28.29
C ASN A 353 18.13 3.82 26.85
N VAL A 354 17.54 2.73 26.34
CA VAL A 354 17.04 2.63 24.98
C VAL A 354 15.51 2.72 24.99
N TYR A 355 14.96 3.57 24.14
CA TYR A 355 13.53 3.79 23.99
C TYR A 355 13.09 3.23 22.64
N VAL A 356 11.99 2.47 22.60
CA VAL A 356 11.52 1.79 21.38
C VAL A 356 10.02 1.98 21.23
N THR A 357 9.56 2.36 20.04
CA THR A 357 8.13 2.44 19.70
C THR A 357 7.64 1.12 19.13
N ASP A 358 6.50 0.62 19.60
CA ASP A 358 5.75 -0.50 19.05
C ASP A 358 4.47 0.04 18.40
N SER A 359 4.55 0.37 17.10
CA SER A 359 3.46 1.04 16.38
C SER A 359 2.21 0.19 16.24
N LYS A 360 2.37 -1.15 16.16
CA LYS A 360 1.26 -2.09 15.98
C LYS A 360 0.40 -2.18 17.24
N ASN A 361 1.04 -2.26 18.39
CA ASN A 361 0.33 -2.43 19.67
C ASN A 361 0.15 -1.12 20.43
N SER A 362 0.57 0.02 19.86
CA SER A 362 0.45 1.35 20.46
C SER A 362 1.13 1.48 21.83
N ARG A 363 2.38 1.01 21.91
CA ARG A 363 3.18 1.00 23.15
C ARG A 363 4.54 1.64 22.93
N ILE A 364 5.16 2.10 24.00
CA ILE A 364 6.54 2.59 24.02
C ILE A 364 7.26 1.91 25.16
N PHE A 365 8.42 1.33 24.87
CA PHE A 365 9.26 0.66 25.86
C PHE A 365 10.48 1.52 26.19
N ARG A 366 10.82 1.57 27.48
CA ARG A 366 12.16 1.94 27.97
C ARG A 366 12.87 0.68 28.42
N ILE A 367 14.03 0.40 27.84
CA ILE A 367 14.95 -0.65 28.23
C ILE A 367 16.12 0.04 28.92
N ALA A 368 16.20 -0.09 30.25
CA ALA A 368 17.32 0.48 30.99
C ALA A 368 18.58 -0.37 30.83
N VAL A 369 19.68 0.07 31.42
CA VAL A 369 20.96 -0.69 31.42
C VAL A 369 20.81 -2.07 32.08
N ASP A 370 19.79 -2.27 32.93
CA ASP A 370 19.41 -3.58 33.48
C ASP A 370 18.85 -4.57 32.44
N GLY A 371 18.58 -4.11 31.22
CA GLY A 371 18.03 -4.90 30.11
C GLY A 371 16.55 -5.23 30.24
N VAL A 372 15.86 -4.73 31.27
CA VAL A 372 14.45 -5.05 31.51
C VAL A 372 13.56 -4.02 30.81
N PRO A 373 12.74 -4.44 29.82
CA PRO A 373 11.82 -3.54 29.16
C PRO A 373 10.68 -3.14 30.11
N ARG A 374 10.39 -1.84 30.17
CA ARG A 374 9.28 -1.26 30.91
C ARG A 374 8.45 -0.40 29.98
N GLU A 375 7.14 -0.60 29.97
CA GLU A 375 6.22 0.22 29.17
C GLU A 375 6.09 1.62 29.80
N LEU A 376 6.12 2.65 28.96
CA LEU A 376 5.94 4.04 29.38
C LEU A 376 4.46 4.44 29.32
N PRO A 377 3.98 5.29 30.26
CA PRO A 377 2.56 5.63 30.41
C PRO A 377 2.06 6.66 29.38
N PHE A 378 2.10 6.31 28.09
CA PHE A 378 1.49 7.08 27.00
C PHE A 378 0.03 6.65 26.80
N GLN A 379 -0.89 7.32 27.51
CA GLN A 379 -2.32 7.00 27.46
C GLN A 379 -2.96 7.53 26.16
N GLY A 380 -3.73 6.68 25.48
CA GLY A 380 -4.47 7.06 24.27
C GLY A 380 -3.60 7.31 23.04
N ILE A 381 -2.35 6.84 23.04
CA ILE A 381 -1.49 6.89 21.87
C ILE A 381 -1.97 5.91 20.80
N SER A 382 -1.83 6.26 19.52
CA SER A 382 -2.27 5.49 18.37
C SER A 382 -1.19 5.51 17.29
N HIS A 383 -0.68 4.34 16.92
CA HIS A 383 0.36 4.22 15.90
C HIS A 383 1.61 5.09 16.18
N PRO A 384 2.30 4.89 17.32
CA PRO A 384 3.52 5.64 17.62
C PRO A 384 4.61 5.36 16.56
N GLU A 385 5.14 6.40 15.94
CA GLU A 385 6.22 6.30 14.96
C GLU A 385 7.56 6.74 15.57
N GLY A 386 7.91 8.02 15.46
CA GLY A 386 9.14 8.60 15.98
C GLY A 386 9.23 8.72 17.50
N VAL A 387 10.42 8.59 18.06
CA VAL A 387 10.75 8.82 19.47
C VAL A 387 12.06 9.57 19.63
N ALA A 388 12.08 10.57 20.52
CA ALA A 388 13.29 11.28 20.93
C ALA A 388 13.36 11.39 22.45
N VAL A 389 14.57 11.57 22.97
CA VAL A 389 14.82 11.82 24.39
C VAL A 389 15.73 13.03 24.53
N ASP A 390 15.33 14.00 25.36
CA ASP A 390 16.15 15.19 25.61
C ASP A 390 17.20 14.95 26.71
N THR A 391 18.09 15.93 26.91
CA THR A 391 19.16 15.86 27.91
C THR A 391 18.65 15.85 29.36
N ALA A 392 17.39 16.21 29.59
CA ALA A 392 16.72 16.12 30.89
C ALA A 392 16.03 14.76 31.10
N GLY A 393 16.06 13.87 30.09
CA GLY A 393 15.44 12.56 30.11
C GLY A 393 13.95 12.56 29.74
N ASN A 394 13.40 13.67 29.27
CA ASN A 394 12.01 13.71 28.82
C ASN A 394 11.90 13.00 27.48
N VAL A 395 10.86 12.18 27.32
CA VAL A 395 10.62 11.37 26.13
C VAL A 395 9.54 12.02 25.28
N TYR A 396 9.82 12.21 24.00
CA TYR A 396 8.92 12.79 23.01
C TYR A 396 8.56 11.70 22.03
N VAL A 397 7.28 11.54 21.73
CA VAL A 397 6.79 10.48 20.84
C VAL A 397 5.82 11.09 19.84
N VAL A 398 6.01 10.74 18.58
CA VAL A 398 5.06 11.03 17.51
C VAL A 398 3.90 10.06 17.60
N ASP A 399 2.71 10.59 17.89
CA ASP A 399 1.45 9.87 17.89
C ASP A 399 0.80 10.05 16.52
N ALA A 400 1.32 9.34 15.51
CA ALA A 400 1.00 9.55 14.10
C ALA A 400 -0.49 9.30 13.81
N GLY A 401 -1.09 8.30 14.47
CA GLY A 401 -2.51 7.99 14.32
C GLY A 401 -3.46 9.07 14.85
N ASN A 402 -2.96 9.97 15.70
CA ASN A 402 -3.70 11.14 16.20
C ASN A 402 -3.09 12.48 15.72
N HIS A 403 -2.14 12.44 14.78
CA HIS A 403 -1.51 13.62 14.16
C HIS A 403 -0.91 14.62 15.17
N ARG A 404 -0.26 14.12 16.23
CA ARG A 404 0.29 14.96 17.30
C ARG A 404 1.63 14.46 17.83
N VAL A 405 2.22 15.24 18.72
CA VAL A 405 3.42 14.83 19.49
C VAL A 405 3.09 14.87 20.97
N MET A 406 3.40 13.78 21.67
CA MET A 406 3.25 13.67 23.12
C MET A 406 4.61 13.75 23.81
N LYS A 407 4.64 14.31 25.02
CA LYS A 407 5.83 14.39 25.88
C LYS A 407 5.57 13.70 27.21
N LEU A 408 6.50 12.87 27.65
CA LEU A 408 6.56 12.32 28.99
C LEU A 408 7.74 12.92 29.73
N ASN A 409 7.47 13.77 30.73
CA ASN A 409 8.53 14.31 31.57
C ASN A 409 9.15 13.20 32.45
N THR A 410 10.43 13.34 32.77
CA THR A 410 11.13 12.43 33.67
C THR A 410 10.38 12.33 35.01
N ASN A 411 10.07 11.11 35.44
CA ASN A 411 9.28 10.80 36.66
C ASN A 411 7.82 11.28 36.65
N SER A 412 7.28 11.76 35.52
CA SER A 412 5.85 12.05 35.41
C SER A 412 5.04 10.74 35.35
N PRO A 413 3.87 10.68 36.01
CA PRO A 413 3.00 9.51 35.92
C PRO A 413 2.26 9.41 34.58
N ALA A 414 2.23 10.47 33.77
CA ALA A 414 1.50 10.50 32.50
C ALA A 414 2.20 11.40 31.46
N ALA A 415 2.04 11.02 30.19
CA ALA A 415 2.42 11.85 29.06
C ALA A 415 1.37 12.94 28.78
N THR A 416 1.81 14.06 28.24
CA THR A 416 0.97 15.22 27.87
C THR A 416 1.08 15.51 26.38
N ASP A 417 -0.02 15.93 25.77
CA ASP A 417 -0.04 16.45 24.40
C ASP A 417 0.71 17.80 24.35
N LEU A 418 1.56 18.00 23.35
CA LEU A 418 2.26 19.28 23.14
C LEU A 418 1.41 20.30 22.36
N LEU A 419 0.27 19.88 21.81
CA LEU A 419 -0.67 20.76 21.10
C LEU A 419 -0.01 21.55 19.97
N PHE A 420 0.85 20.88 19.20
CA PHE A 420 1.48 21.45 18.02
C PHE A 420 0.47 21.58 16.88
N ASP A 421 0.30 22.81 16.40
CA ASP A 421 -0.51 23.09 15.22
C ASP A 421 0.25 22.76 13.92
N GLY A 422 -0.49 22.44 12.86
CA GLY A 422 0.05 22.27 11.51
C GLY A 422 0.62 20.89 11.19
N LEU A 423 0.50 19.92 12.10
CA LEU A 423 0.82 18.52 11.84
C LEU A 423 -0.34 17.84 11.09
N THR A 424 0.00 17.05 10.08
CA THR A 424 -0.95 16.33 9.23
C THR A 424 -0.63 14.84 9.18
N ASP A 425 0.66 14.47 9.14
CA ASP A 425 1.12 13.08 9.16
C ASP A 425 2.56 13.06 9.69
N PRO A 426 2.75 13.34 10.99
CA PRO A 426 4.09 13.41 11.58
C PRO A 426 4.73 12.02 11.57
N TYR A 427 6.01 11.95 11.21
CA TYR A 427 6.76 10.71 11.05
C TYR A 427 7.83 10.56 12.12
N ASP A 428 8.73 11.54 12.25
CA ASP A 428 9.85 11.48 13.18
C ASP A 428 10.00 12.78 13.99
N VAL A 429 10.68 12.68 15.13
CA VAL A 429 10.89 13.78 16.08
C VAL A 429 12.34 13.82 16.53
N ALA A 430 12.90 15.02 16.67
CA ALA A 430 14.19 15.25 17.32
C ALA A 430 14.08 16.45 18.26
N VAL A 431 14.96 16.52 19.26
CA VAL A 431 15.01 17.64 20.21
C VAL A 431 16.42 18.21 20.23
N ASP A 432 16.53 19.53 20.06
CA ASP A 432 17.83 20.21 20.13
C ASP A 432 18.26 20.52 21.57
N THR A 433 19.51 20.94 21.76
CA THR A 433 20.07 21.24 23.09
C THR A 433 19.43 22.44 23.78
N ALA A 434 18.71 23.28 23.03
CA ALA A 434 17.90 24.37 23.58
C ALA A 434 16.49 23.92 23.97
N GLY A 435 16.13 22.65 23.69
CA GLY A 435 14.83 22.06 23.96
C GLY A 435 13.79 22.30 22.87
N ASN A 436 14.16 22.86 21.72
CA ASN A 436 13.23 22.98 20.59
C ASN A 436 12.91 21.59 20.05
N VAL A 437 11.66 21.39 19.66
CA VAL A 437 11.19 20.11 19.11
C VAL A 437 11.09 20.23 17.60
N LEU A 438 11.80 19.37 16.88
CA LEU A 438 11.78 19.29 15.44
C LEU A 438 10.94 18.08 15.02
N VAL A 439 10.01 18.27 14.10
CA VAL A 439 9.09 17.22 13.65
C VAL A 439 9.11 17.17 12.14
N THR A 440 9.31 15.98 11.57
CA THR A 440 9.12 15.74 10.14
C THR A 440 7.69 15.32 9.90
N ASP A 441 7.01 16.01 8.98
CA ASP A 441 5.62 15.76 8.64
C ASP A 441 5.47 15.37 7.18
N GLN A 442 5.11 14.12 6.93
CA GLN A 442 4.93 13.58 5.59
C GLN A 442 3.70 14.15 4.89
N GLY A 443 2.69 14.60 5.63
CA GLY A 443 1.45 15.12 5.06
C GLY A 443 1.66 16.50 4.46
N SER A 444 2.30 17.39 5.21
CA SER A 444 2.65 18.75 4.79
C SER A 444 3.96 18.81 3.99
N ASN A 445 4.75 17.74 3.99
CA ASN A 445 6.10 17.68 3.46
C ASN A 445 7.04 18.75 4.07
N PHE A 446 6.86 19.03 5.36
CA PHE A 446 7.69 19.99 6.08
C PHE A 446 8.51 19.30 7.16
N LEU A 447 9.68 19.89 7.41
CA LEU A 447 10.32 19.82 8.72
C LEU A 447 9.89 21.07 9.49
N LEU A 448 9.22 20.90 10.62
CA LEU A 448 8.77 21.98 11.50
C LEU A 448 9.65 22.05 12.74
N LYS A 449 9.93 23.26 13.25
CA LYS A 449 10.67 23.48 14.49
C LYS A 449 9.83 24.29 15.48
N PHE A 450 9.43 23.65 16.56
CA PHE A 450 8.66 24.24 17.65
C PHE A 450 9.59 24.70 18.79
N PRO A 451 9.31 25.84 19.43
CA PRO A 451 10.06 26.28 20.61
C PRO A 451 9.90 25.27 21.77
N PRO A 452 10.74 25.34 22.81
CA PRO A 452 10.64 24.43 23.93
C PRO A 452 9.24 24.53 24.57
N PRO A 453 8.54 23.40 24.78
CA PRO A 453 7.21 23.42 25.38
C PRO A 453 7.30 23.95 26.82
N GLN A 454 6.39 24.87 27.15
CA GLN A 454 6.33 25.54 28.46
C GLN A 454 5.84 24.62 29.57
#